data_AF-A0A6V7QN07-F1
#
_entry.id   AF-A0A6V7QN07-F1
#
_cell.length_a   1.000
_cell.length_b   1.000
_cell.length_c   1.000
_cell.angle_alpha   90.00
_cell.angle_beta   90.00
_cell.angle_gamma   90.00
#
_symmetry.space_group_name_H-M   'P 1'
#
loop_
_entity.id
_entity.type
_entity.pdbx_description
1 polymer ?
#
loop_
_entity_poly.entity_id
_entity_poly.type
_entity_poly.pdbx_seq_one_letter_code
_entity_poly.pdbx_strand_id
1 'polypeptide(L)'
;MPPARAADLRRRWHILVDGDDVPPPIPYFRDMRLSDPVLRKIREKGIVRPTPIQVQGLPIVLSGYDMIDIAFTGSGKTLVFVLPLIVVALQEELIMPVVPGEGPFGLVVCPSCELAR
;
A
#
# COMPACT_ATOMS: atom_id res chain seq x y z
N MET A 1 4.98 15.40 -6.62
CA MET A 1 6.04 15.19 -7.64
C MET A 1 5.51 15.73 -8.97
N PRO A 2 6.29 16.48 -9.78
CA PRO A 2 5.83 16.95 -11.09
C PRO A 2 5.50 15.81 -12.07
N PRO A 3 4.52 15.95 -12.98
CA PRO A 3 4.09 14.88 -13.89
C PRO A 3 5.21 14.28 -14.76
N ALA A 4 6.11 15.12 -15.31
CA ALA A 4 7.23 14.64 -16.12
C ALA A 4 8.18 13.71 -15.33
N ARG A 5 8.43 14.03 -14.05
CA ARG A 5 9.26 13.22 -13.17
C ARG A 5 8.56 11.91 -12.75
N ALA A 6 7.24 11.95 -12.58
CA ALA A 6 6.44 10.75 -12.33
C ALA A 6 6.47 9.80 -13.53
N ALA A 7 6.29 10.31 -14.75
CA ALA A 7 6.36 9.53 -15.98
C ALA A 7 7.74 8.89 -16.18
N ASP A 8 8.82 9.66 -15.93
CA ASP A 8 10.18 9.14 -15.98
C ASP A 8 10.44 8.03 -14.94
N LEU A 9 9.96 8.20 -13.71
CA LEU A 9 10.09 7.16 -12.67
C LEU A 9 9.34 5.88 -13.06
N ARG A 10 8.09 6.01 -13.54
CA ARG A 10 7.28 4.89 -14.03
C ARG A 10 8.00 4.15 -15.16
N ARG A 11 8.55 4.87 -16.14
CA ARG A 11 9.34 4.29 -17.24
C ARG A 11 10.56 3.52 -16.73
N ARG A 12 11.35 4.13 -15.85
CA ARG A 12 12.58 3.50 -15.29
C ARG A 12 12.31 2.24 -14.49
N TRP A 13 11.13 2.15 -13.87
CA TRP A 13 10.75 1.04 -13.00
C TRP A 13 9.76 0.07 -13.67
N HIS A 14 9.51 0.22 -14.97
CA HIS A 14 8.58 -0.60 -15.76
C HIS A 14 7.17 -0.65 -15.17
N ILE A 15 6.70 0.48 -14.63
CA ILE A 15 5.35 0.64 -14.09
C ILE A 15 4.45 1.16 -15.20
N LEU A 16 3.43 0.39 -15.54
CA LEU A 16 2.35 0.82 -16.41
C LEU A 16 1.16 1.25 -15.55
N VAL A 17 0.51 2.34 -15.93
CA VAL A 17 -0.68 2.85 -15.25
C VAL A 17 -1.72 3.18 -16.30
N ASP A 18 -2.98 2.90 -15.98
CA ASP A 18 -4.15 3.24 -16.76
C ASP A 18 -5.20 3.84 -15.81
N GLY A 19 -5.93 4.84 -16.27
CA GLY A 19 -6.88 5.64 -15.46
C GLY A 19 -6.52 7.13 -15.35
N ASP A 20 -7.50 7.90 -14.92
CA ASP A 20 -7.41 9.36 -14.77
C ASP A 20 -6.84 9.77 -13.40
N ASP A 21 -6.15 10.91 -13.35
CA ASP A 21 -5.62 11.53 -12.12
C ASP A 21 -4.82 10.61 -11.17
N VAL A 22 -4.14 9.61 -11.74
CA VAL A 22 -3.35 8.61 -10.99
C VAL A 22 -2.30 9.30 -10.08
N PRO A 23 -2.38 9.10 -8.75
CA PRO A 23 -1.42 9.65 -7.79
C PRO A 23 0.05 9.42 -8.19
N PRO A 24 0.93 10.40 -7.95
CA PRO A 24 2.33 10.27 -8.33
C PRO A 24 3.02 9.13 -7.56
N PRO A 25 3.90 8.36 -8.22
CA PRO A 25 4.67 7.32 -7.55
C PRO A 25 5.56 7.91 -6.45
N ILE A 26 5.70 7.20 -5.33
CA ILE A 26 6.52 7.59 -4.18
C ILE A 26 7.66 6.58 -4.00
N PRO A 27 8.93 6.95 -4.24
CA PRO A 27 10.04 6.00 -4.26
C PRO A 27 10.57 5.59 -2.88
N TYR A 28 10.10 6.21 -1.78
CA TYR A 28 10.58 5.93 -0.43
C TYR A 28 9.41 5.85 0.56
N PHE A 29 9.38 4.82 1.42
CA PHE A 29 8.33 4.66 2.44
C PHE A 29 8.16 5.88 3.36
N ARG A 30 9.26 6.55 3.72
CA ARG A 30 9.23 7.74 4.58
C ARG A 30 8.40 8.89 4.00
N ASP A 31 8.26 8.93 2.68
CA ASP A 31 7.53 9.99 1.97
C ASP A 31 6.05 9.62 1.77
N MET A 32 5.64 8.40 2.16
CA MET A 32 4.26 7.88 2.03
C MET A 32 3.36 8.22 3.23
N ARG A 33 3.82 9.07 4.17
CA ARG A 33 3.07 9.48 5.38
C ARG A 33 2.60 8.32 6.27
N LEU A 34 3.37 7.22 6.29
CA LEU A 34 3.17 6.12 7.23
C LEU A 34 3.65 6.52 8.64
N SER A 35 3.04 5.95 9.67
CA SER A 35 3.46 6.20 11.06
C SER A 35 4.85 5.63 11.37
N ASP A 36 5.56 6.25 12.31
CA ASP A 36 6.92 5.82 12.71
C ASP A 36 7.00 4.35 13.15
N PRO A 37 6.03 3.80 13.91
CA PRO A 37 6.03 2.38 14.24
C PRO A 37 5.99 1.47 13.01
N VAL A 38 5.20 1.84 11.99
CA VAL A 38 5.11 1.09 10.72
C VAL A 38 6.43 1.17 9.97
N LEU A 39 7.01 2.37 9.82
CA LEU A 39 8.31 2.57 9.16
C LEU A 39 9.43 1.79 9.85
N ARG A 40 9.43 1.77 11.19
CA ARG A 40 10.39 0.98 11.97
C ARG A 40 10.23 -0.51 11.70
N LYS A 41 9.00 -1.04 11.72
CA LYS A 41 8.74 -2.47 11.47
C LYS A 41 9.10 -2.90 10.05
N ILE A 42 8.81 -2.06 9.05
CA ILE A 42 9.22 -2.28 7.65
C ILE A 42 10.76 -2.44 7.58
N ARG A 43 11.51 -1.56 8.25
CA ARG A 43 12.98 -1.65 8.31
C ARG A 43 13.49 -2.89 9.06
N GLU A 44 12.89 -3.22 10.21
CA GLU A 44 13.24 -4.41 11.01
C GLU A 44 13.02 -5.72 10.21
N LYS A 45 12.04 -5.73 9.30
CA LYS A 45 11.79 -6.85 8.38
C LYS A 45 12.75 -6.88 7.18
N GLY A 46 13.73 -5.97 7.12
CA GLY A 46 14.71 -5.88 6.02
C GLY A 46 14.16 -5.24 4.74
N ILE A 47 12.99 -4.61 4.78
CA ILE A 47 12.35 -4.02 3.60
C ILE A 47 12.82 -2.56 3.48
N VAL A 48 14.00 -2.37 2.89
CA VAL A 48 14.67 -1.06 2.87
C VAL A 48 14.08 -0.09 1.83
N ARG A 49 13.55 -0.61 0.72
CA ARG A 49 12.96 0.18 -0.37
C ARG A 49 11.64 -0.45 -0.84
N PRO A 50 10.65 0.36 -1.23
CA PRO A 50 9.43 -0.16 -1.84
C PRO A 50 9.75 -0.83 -3.18
N THR A 51 9.05 -1.92 -3.49
CA THR A 51 9.09 -2.55 -4.81
C THR A 51 8.34 -1.69 -5.84
N PRO A 52 8.49 -1.91 -7.16
CA PRO A 52 7.79 -1.13 -8.17
C PRO A 52 6.28 -1.05 -7.96
N ILE A 53 5.67 -2.17 -7.55
CA ILE A 53 4.23 -2.18 -7.31
C ILE A 53 3.83 -1.40 -6.06
N GLN A 54 4.68 -1.38 -5.03
CA GLN A 54 4.47 -0.57 -3.83
C GLN A 54 4.68 0.93 -4.09
N VAL A 55 5.63 1.29 -4.95
CA VAL A 55 5.92 2.68 -5.32
C VAL A 55 4.72 3.38 -5.94
N GLN A 56 3.94 2.67 -6.75
CA GLN A 56 2.75 3.22 -7.38
C GLN A 56 1.45 2.86 -6.64
N GLY A 57 1.33 1.63 -6.14
CA GLY A 57 0.10 1.13 -5.52
C GLY A 57 -0.18 1.74 -4.15
N LEU A 58 0.82 1.91 -3.28
CA LEU A 58 0.59 2.51 -1.96
C LEU A 58 0.03 3.93 -2.05
N PRO A 59 0.58 4.85 -2.87
CA PRO A 59 -0.03 6.17 -3.05
C PRO A 59 -1.47 6.14 -3.58
N ILE A 60 -1.81 5.18 -4.44
CA ILE A 60 -3.18 5.03 -4.98
C ILE A 60 -4.15 4.65 -3.85
N VAL A 61 -3.88 3.55 -3.15
CA VAL A 61 -4.79 3.02 -2.13
C VAL A 61 -4.85 3.95 -0.91
N LEU A 62 -3.73 4.55 -0.49
CA LEU A 62 -3.73 5.55 0.60
C LEU A 62 -4.46 6.85 0.25
N SER A 63 -4.73 7.09 -1.04
CA SER A 63 -5.56 8.22 -1.50
C SER A 63 -7.04 7.84 -1.62
N GLY A 64 -7.43 6.61 -1.26
CA GLY A 64 -8.82 6.14 -1.29
C GLY A 64 -9.32 5.68 -2.66
N TYR A 65 -8.43 5.52 -3.65
CA TYR A 65 -8.82 5.00 -4.97
C TYR A 65 -8.87 3.48 -4.97
N ASP A 66 -9.86 2.95 -5.69
CA ASP A 66 -9.88 1.55 -6.11
C ASP A 66 -8.75 1.29 -7.13
N MET A 67 -8.20 0.08 -7.10
CA MET A 67 -7.05 -0.28 -7.92
C MET A 67 -7.13 -1.72 -8.41
N ILE A 68 -6.83 -1.92 -9.69
CA ILE A 68 -6.50 -3.23 -10.25
C ILE A 68 -4.98 -3.33 -10.33
N ASP A 69 -4.41 -4.26 -9.57
CA ASP A 69 -2.97 -4.51 -9.52
C ASP A 69 -2.62 -5.79 -10.29
N ILE A 70 -1.81 -5.66 -11.34
CA ILE A 70 -1.30 -6.79 -12.13
C ILE A 70 0.17 -7.02 -11.76
N ALA A 71 0.40 -7.86 -10.76
CA ALA A 71 1.75 -8.22 -10.33
C ALA A 71 1.86 -9.70 -9.92
N PHE A 72 2.99 -10.32 -10.24
CA PHE A 72 3.28 -11.72 -9.92
C PHE A 72 3.50 -11.95 -8.41
N THR A 73 3.49 -13.20 -7.96
CA THR A 73 3.79 -13.56 -6.56
C THR A 73 5.24 -13.24 -6.22
N GLY A 74 5.51 -12.66 -5.06
CA GLY A 74 6.85 -12.19 -4.69
C GLY A 74 7.18 -10.76 -5.13
N SER A 75 6.31 -10.10 -5.90
CA SER A 75 6.44 -8.67 -6.27
C SER A 75 6.28 -7.69 -5.09
N GLY A 76 5.80 -8.18 -3.94
CA GLY A 76 5.51 -7.36 -2.76
C GLY A 76 4.10 -6.76 -2.74
N LYS A 77 3.19 -7.18 -3.64
CA LYS A 77 1.79 -6.70 -3.66
C LYS A 77 1.03 -6.84 -2.33
N THR A 78 1.40 -7.81 -1.48
CA THR A 78 0.78 -7.99 -0.16
C THR A 78 0.84 -6.72 0.70
N LEU A 79 1.96 -6.01 0.70
CA LEU A 79 2.06 -4.76 1.48
C LEU A 79 1.18 -3.64 0.92
N VAL A 80 0.83 -3.69 -0.38
CA VAL A 80 0.02 -2.65 -1.03
C VAL A 80 -1.41 -2.63 -0.48
N PHE A 81 -1.99 -3.78 -0.16
CA PHE A 81 -3.32 -3.84 0.45
C PHE A 81 -3.28 -3.98 1.98
N VAL A 82 -2.25 -4.60 2.57
CA VAL A 82 -2.18 -4.77 4.04
C VAL A 82 -1.82 -3.47 4.77
N LEU A 83 -0.84 -2.69 4.27
CA LEU A 83 -0.41 -1.47 4.98
C LEU A 83 -1.53 -0.42 5.08
N PRO A 84 -2.31 -0.11 4.01
CA PRO A 84 -3.43 0.80 4.12
C PRO A 84 -4.49 0.33 5.10
N LEU A 85 -4.82 -0.97 5.13
CA LEU A 85 -5.77 -1.53 6.09
C LEU A 85 -5.32 -1.36 7.55
N ILE A 86 -4.03 -1.54 7.83
CA ILE A 86 -3.47 -1.30 9.17
C ILE A 86 -3.58 0.18 9.55
N VAL A 87 -3.30 1.09 8.61
CA VAL A 87 -3.40 2.54 8.85
C VAL A 87 -4.84 2.93 9.15
N VAL A 88 -5.80 2.45 8.36
CA VAL A 88 -7.24 2.69 8.56
C VAL A 88 -7.69 2.12 9.91
N ALA A 89 -7.40 0.85 10.19
CA ALA A 89 -7.80 0.22 11.46
C ALA A 89 -7.23 0.96 12.68
N LEU A 90 -5.98 1.44 12.60
CA LEU A 90 -5.38 2.24 13.67
C LEU A 90 -6.07 3.61 13.81
N GLN A 91 -6.43 4.26 12.71
CA GLN A 91 -7.13 5.54 12.75
C GLN A 91 -8.52 5.40 13.35
N GLU A 92 -9.28 4.39 12.93
CA GLU A 92 -10.61 4.11 13.47
C GLU A 92 -10.55 3.80 14.97
N GLU A 93 -9.64 2.93 15.41
CA GLU A 93 -9.45 2.60 16.84
C GLU A 93 -9.13 3.82 17.70
N LEU A 94 -8.39 4.80 17.16
CA LEU A 94 -8.05 6.04 17.86
C LEU A 94 -9.25 7.02 17.96
N ILE A 95 -10.17 6.98 17.00
CA ILE A 95 -11.37 7.84 16.97
C ILE A 95 -12.49 7.21 17.82
N MET A 96 -12.71 5.91 17.63
CA MET A 96 -13.73 5.13 18.31
C MET A 96 -13.19 3.71 18.54
N PRO A 97 -12.85 3.35 19.79
CA PRO A 97 -12.32 2.03 20.10
C PRO A 97 -13.28 0.91 19.72
N VAL A 98 -12.75 -0.15 19.11
CA VAL A 98 -13.53 -1.32 18.71
C VAL A 98 -14.12 -1.98 19.94
N VAL A 99 -15.44 -2.20 19.92
CA VAL A 99 -16.14 -2.88 21.01
C VAL A 99 -16.47 -4.34 20.65
N PRO A 100 -16.66 -5.22 21.66
CA PRO A 100 -17.05 -6.59 21.41
C PRO A 100 -18.34 -6.69 20.58
N GLY A 101 -18.30 -7.44 19.48
CA GLY A 101 -19.43 -7.64 18.58
C GLY A 101 -19.36 -6.84 17.28
N GLU A 102 -18.41 -5.90 17.15
CA GLU A 102 -18.18 -5.19 15.89
C GLU A 102 -17.46 -6.06 14.85
N GLY A 103 -17.81 -5.84 13.58
CA GLY A 103 -17.21 -6.52 12.44
C GLY A 103 -15.82 -5.97 12.07
N PRO A 104 -15.13 -6.58 11.11
CA PRO A 104 -13.81 -6.12 10.68
C PRO A 104 -13.88 -4.81 9.88
N PHE A 105 -12.92 -3.91 10.07
CA PHE A 105 -12.74 -2.70 9.25
C PHE A 105 -12.32 -2.98 7.80
N GLY A 106 -11.69 -4.13 7.56
CA GLY A 106 -11.17 -4.51 6.26
C GLY A 106 -11.24 -6.01 6.06
N LEU A 107 -11.50 -6.42 4.82
CA LEU A 107 -11.60 -7.81 4.42
C LEU A 107 -10.62 -8.11 3.28
N VAL A 108 -9.80 -9.14 3.47
CA VAL A 108 -8.95 -9.70 2.40
C VAL A 108 -9.49 -11.09 2.07
N VAL A 109 -9.79 -11.31 0.80
CA VAL A 109 -10.28 -12.61 0.30
C VAL A 109 -9.17 -13.29 -0.49
N CYS A 110 -8.89 -14.54 -0.14
CA CYS A 110 -7.83 -15.35 -0.76
C CYS A 110 -8.45 -16.61 -1.39
N PRO A 111 -7.85 -17.16 -2.47
CA PRO A 111 -8.36 -18.35 -3.13
C PRO A 111 -8.06 -19.66 -2.37
N SER A 112 -7.18 -19.64 -1.37
CA SER A 112 -6.81 -20.83 -0.60
C SER A 112 -6.54 -20.51 0.87
N CYS A 113 -6.73 -21.50 1.73
CA CYS A 113 -6.48 -21.39 3.16
C CYS A 113 -4.99 -21.21 3.50
N GLU A 114 -4.11 -21.81 2.70
CA GLU A 114 -2.66 -21.70 2.87
C GLU A 114 -2.16 -20.28 2.64
N LEU A 115 -2.76 -19.55 1.69
CA LEU A 115 -2.41 -18.15 1.46
C LEU A 115 -2.93 -17.21 2.56
N ALA A 116 -4.02 -17.60 3.22
CA ALA A 116 -4.66 -16.80 4.26
C ALA A 116 -3.96 -16.89 5.63
N ARG A 117 -3.20 -17.96 5.87
CA ARG A 117 -2.49 -18.23 7.15
C ARG A 117 -1.13 -17.55 7.19
#